data_AF-A0A538IEW1-F1
#
_entry.id   AF-A0A538IEW1-F1
#
_cell.length_a   1.000
_cell.length_b   1.000
_cell.length_c   1.000
_cell.angle_alpha   90.00
_cell.angle_beta   90.00
_cell.angle_gamma   90.00
#
_symmetry.space_group_name_H-M   'P 1'
#
loop_
_entity.id
_entity.type
_entity.pdbx_description
1 polymer ?
#
loop_
_entity_poly.entity_id
_entity_poly.type
_entity_poly.pdbx_seq_one_letter_code
_entity_poly.pdbx_strand_id
1 'polypeptide(L)'
;MPVAIAAKVDALRIDVGSAARLADMLGVSRAQVTRWLRGSGIDPLNAEKVDLLELVWANLLRLYEREAALAWLFGLNPFLGDRRPIDLIRAGRTEELMRAIRAERSDVFA
;
A
#
# COMPACT_ATOMS: atom_id res chain seq x y z
N MET A 1 -0.02 -16.16 15.62
CA MET A 1 1.28 -15.50 15.41
C MET A 1 1.08 -14.40 14.38
N PRO A 2 1.48 -13.14 14.62
CA PRO A 2 1.42 -12.11 13.59
C PRO A 2 2.26 -12.54 12.37
N VAL A 3 1.78 -12.23 11.16
CA VAL A 3 2.49 -12.56 9.92
C VAL A 3 3.83 -11.82 9.91
N ALA A 4 4.91 -12.54 9.61
CA ALA A 4 6.23 -11.93 9.53
C ALA A 4 6.25 -10.86 8.43
N ILE A 5 6.87 -9.70 8.71
CA ILE A 5 6.91 -8.59 7.75
C ILE A 5 7.54 -9.01 6.41
N ALA A 6 8.52 -9.91 6.42
CA ALA A 6 9.12 -10.44 5.20
C ALA A 6 8.10 -11.16 4.31
N ALA A 7 7.16 -11.89 4.91
CA ALA A 7 6.09 -12.57 4.18
C ALA A 7 5.08 -11.56 3.60
N LYS A 8 4.77 -10.49 4.34
CA LYS A 8 3.92 -9.39 3.85
C LYS A 8 4.56 -8.68 2.65
N VAL A 9 5.84 -8.35 2.76
CA VAL A 9 6.62 -7.74 1.67
C VAL A 9 6.66 -8.65 0.45
N ASP A 10 6.81 -9.97 0.63
CA ASP A 10 6.84 -10.91 -0.49
C ASP A 10 5.47 -11.06 -1.17
N ALA A 11 4.38 -11.14 -0.39
CA ALA A 11 3.02 -11.15 -0.92
C ALA A 11 2.72 -9.89 -1.75
N LEU A 12 3.01 -8.71 -1.18
CA LEU A 12 2.85 -7.43 -1.89
C LEU A 12 3.72 -7.36 -3.15
N ARG A 13 4.96 -7.86 -3.10
CA ARG A 13 5.86 -7.89 -4.26
C ARG A 13 5.27 -8.72 -5.41
N ILE A 14 4.71 -9.88 -5.09
CA ILE A 14 4.04 -10.75 -6.07
C ILE A 14 2.84 -10.03 -6.65
N ASP A 15 2.04 -9.38 -5.79
CA ASP A 15 0.84 -8.67 -6.20
C ASP A 15 1.10 -7.48 -7.13
N VAL A 16 2.10 -6.66 -6.81
CA VAL A 16 2.43 -5.50 -7.65
C VAL A 16 3.31 -5.88 -8.85
N GLY A 17 3.79 -7.12 -8.89
CA GLY A 17 4.55 -7.74 -9.98
C GLY A 17 6.06 -7.61 -9.88
N SER A 18 6.62 -6.69 -9.07
CA SER A 18 8.07 -6.59 -8.90
C SER A 18 8.51 -5.88 -7.61
N ALA A 19 9.73 -6.19 -7.17
CA ALA A 19 10.36 -5.52 -6.02
C ALA A 19 10.68 -4.05 -6.31
N ALA A 20 10.94 -3.68 -7.58
CA ALA A 20 11.17 -2.30 -7.97
C ALA A 20 9.88 -1.48 -7.81
N ARG A 21 8.75 -1.99 -8.31
CA ARG A 21 7.45 -1.32 -8.18
C ARG A 21 7.02 -1.19 -6.72
N LEU A 22 7.24 -2.24 -5.91
CA LEU A 22 6.97 -2.17 -4.47
C LEU A 22 7.84 -1.10 -3.78
N ALA A 23 9.12 -1.01 -4.15
CA ALA A 23 10.03 -0.01 -3.61
C ALA A 23 9.55 1.41 -3.96
N ASP A 24 9.14 1.63 -5.21
CA ASP A 24 8.57 2.91 -5.65
C ASP A 24 7.31 3.24 -4.87
N MET A 25 6.40 2.29 -4.70
CA MET A 25 5.15 2.46 -3.95
C MET A 25 5.39 2.87 -2.49
N LEU A 26 6.38 2.26 -1.83
CA LEU A 26 6.73 2.56 -0.44
C LEU A 26 7.66 3.79 -0.30
N GLY A 27 8.21 4.30 -1.41
CA GLY A 27 9.17 5.41 -1.40
C GLY A 27 10.51 5.02 -0.80
N VAL A 28 10.98 3.80 -1.07
CA VAL A 28 12.24 3.24 -0.57
C VAL A 28 13.10 2.71 -1.72
N SER A 29 14.35 2.36 -1.44
CA SER A 29 15.21 1.73 -2.45
C SER A 29 14.88 0.24 -2.66
N ARG A 30 15.07 -0.26 -3.89
CA ARG A 30 14.99 -1.70 -4.20
C ARG A 30 15.90 -2.57 -3.31
N ALA A 31 17.05 -2.01 -2.91
CA ALA A 31 17.99 -2.68 -2.02
C ALA A 31 17.39 -2.90 -0.63
N GLN A 32 16.64 -1.93 -0.10
CA GLN A 32 15.90 -2.09 1.17
C GLN A 32 14.87 -3.22 1.07
N VAL A 33 14.04 -3.24 0.02
CA VAL A 33 13.06 -4.32 -0.20
C VAL A 33 13.74 -5.68 -0.27
N THR A 34 14.87 -5.77 -0.98
CA THR A 34 15.65 -7.02 -1.08
C THR A 34 16.20 -7.48 0.28
N ARG A 35 16.64 -6.56 1.13
CA ARG A 35 17.10 -6.87 2.50
C ARG A 35 15.95 -7.36 3.39
N TRP A 36 14.77 -6.75 3.29
CA TRP A 36 13.60 -7.18 4.05
C TRP A 36 13.15 -8.59 3.67
N LEU A 37 13.16 -8.92 2.37
CA LEU A 37 12.89 -10.28 1.87
C LEU A 37 13.89 -11.32 2.38
N ARG A 38 15.13 -10.91 2.68
CA ARG A 38 16.18 -11.75 3.27
C ARG A 38 16.13 -11.81 4.80
N GLY A 39 15.13 -11.19 5.43
CA GLY A 39 14.96 -11.19 6.88
C GLY A 39 15.94 -10.29 7.64
N SER A 40 16.60 -9.31 6.98
CA SER A 40 17.56 -8.40 7.62
C SER A 40 16.94 -7.37 8.57
N GLY A 41 15.66 -7.53 8.95
CA GLY A 41 14.90 -6.58 9.76
C GLY A 41 14.42 -5.36 8.96
N ILE A 42 13.39 -4.72 9.49
CA ILE A 42 12.79 -3.48 8.97
C ILE A 42 12.70 -2.49 10.14
N ASP A 43 12.90 -1.21 9.88
CA ASP A 43 12.64 -0.18 10.88
C ASP A 43 11.12 0.01 11.07
N PRO A 44 10.66 0.47 12.25
CA PRO A 44 9.24 0.61 12.55
C PRO A 44 8.48 1.50 11.55
N LEU A 45 9.10 2.55 11.03
CA LEU A 45 8.45 3.47 10.09
C LEU A 45 8.17 2.79 8.74
N ASN A 46 9.13 2.04 8.21
CA ASN A 46 8.90 1.28 6.98
C ASN A 46 7.97 0.08 7.20
N ALA A 47 7.98 -0.53 8.39
CA ALA A 47 7.00 -1.57 8.75
C ALA A 47 5.57 -1.03 8.70
N GLU A 48 5.33 0.15 9.27
CA GLU A 48 4.03 0.81 9.24
C GLU A 48 3.57 1.12 7.82
N LYS A 49 4.47 1.57 6.93
CA LYS A 49 4.14 1.78 5.50
C LYS A 49 3.75 0.49 4.79
N VAL A 50 4.44 -0.61 5.09
CA VAL A 50 4.12 -1.93 4.53
C VAL A 50 2.75 -2.39 5.02
N ASP A 51 2.48 -2.28 6.32
CA ASP A 51 1.19 -2.65 6.91
C ASP A 51 0.05 -1.80 6.36
N LEU A 52 0.28 -0.50 6.19
CA LEU A 52 -0.70 0.41 5.59
C LEU A 52 -0.97 0.04 4.13
N LEU A 53 0.08 -0.21 3.33
CA LEU A 53 -0.09 -0.62 1.94
C LEU A 53 -0.85 -1.95 1.83
N GLU A 54 -0.50 -2.94 2.65
CA GLU A 54 -1.21 -4.23 2.74
C GLU A 54 -2.70 -4.02 3.04
N LEU A 55 -3.01 -3.21 4.04
CA LEU A 55 -4.39 -2.92 4.44
C LEU A 55 -5.17 -2.23 3.32
N VAL A 56 -4.60 -1.18 2.71
CA VAL A 56 -5.25 -0.45 1.62
C VAL A 56 -5.47 -1.38 0.43
N TRP A 57 -4.44 -2.12 0.03
CA TRP A 57 -4.49 -3.05 -1.09
C TRP A 57 -5.57 -4.11 -0.91
N ALA A 58 -5.64 -4.74 0.27
CA ALA A 58 -6.66 -5.74 0.58
C ALA A 58 -8.10 -5.16 0.57
N ASN A 59 -8.28 -3.89 0.93
CA ASN A 59 -9.59 -3.25 0.81
C ASN A 59 -9.94 -2.92 -0.64
N LEU A 60 -8.99 -2.43 -1.44
CA LEU A 60 -9.24 -2.10 -2.85
C LEU A 60 -9.55 -3.35 -3.67
N LEU A 61 -8.86 -4.47 -3.44
CA LEU A 61 -9.15 -5.74 -4.14
C LEU A 61 -10.52 -6.35 -3.80
N ARG A 62 -11.22 -5.83 -2.79
CA ARG A 62 -12.62 -6.20 -2.49
C ARG A 62 -13.63 -5.38 -3.28
N LEU A 63 -13.20 -4.25 -3.84
CA LEU A 63 -14.04 -3.30 -4.58
C LEU A 63 -13.73 -3.32 -6.08
N TYR A 64 -12.47 -3.57 -6.43
CA TYR A 64 -11.95 -3.43 -7.77
C TYR A 64 -11.09 -4.61 -8.16
N GLU A 65 -11.05 -4.87 -9.47
CA GLU A 65 -10.00 -5.68 -10.08
C GLU A 65 -8.63 -5.04 -9.88
N ARG A 66 -7.58 -5.85 -9.99
CA ARG A 66 -6.18 -5.47 -9.71
C ARG A 66 -5.75 -4.20 -10.43
N GLU A 67 -6.07 -4.06 -11.71
CA GLU A 67 -5.70 -2.91 -12.53
C GLU A 67 -6.37 -1.63 -12.05
N ALA A 68 -7.66 -1.71 -11.68
CA ALA A 68 -8.41 -0.58 -11.15
C ALA A 68 -7.97 -0.20 -9.74
N ALA A 69 -7.59 -1.17 -8.89
CA ALA A 69 -6.97 -0.90 -7.59
C ALA A 69 -5.64 -0.15 -7.73
N LEU A 70 -4.80 -0.52 -8.72
CA LEU A 70 -3.58 0.24 -9.03
C LEU A 70 -3.92 1.64 -9.53
N ALA A 71 -4.88 1.78 -10.44
CA ALA A 71 -5.31 3.07 -10.95
C ALA A 71 -5.79 3.99 -9.82
N TRP A 72 -6.51 3.45 -8.84
CA TRP A 72 -6.93 4.20 -7.65
C TRP A 72 -5.73 4.69 -6.82
N LEU A 73 -4.74 3.84 -6.58
CA LEU A 73 -3.54 4.20 -5.80
C LEU A 73 -2.68 5.29 -6.45
N PHE A 74 -2.54 5.23 -7.78
CA PHE A 74 -1.70 6.15 -8.55
C PHE A 74 -2.46 7.37 -9.10
N GLY A 75 -3.78 7.29 -9.17
CA GLY A 75 -4.66 8.36 -9.63
C GLY A 75 -4.92 9.43 -8.57
N LEU A 76 -5.49 10.55 -9.00
CA LEU A 76 -5.96 11.58 -8.09
C LEU A 76 -7.26 11.11 -7.42
N ASN A 77 -7.33 11.25 -6.10
CA ASN A 77 -8.51 10.85 -5.34
C ASN A 77 -9.26 12.08 -4.80
N PRO A 78 -10.53 12.29 -5.18
CA PRO A 78 -11.34 13.43 -4.72
C PRO A 78 -11.51 13.48 -3.20
N PHE A 79 -11.65 12.32 -2.53
CA PHE A 79 -11.75 12.23 -1.07
C PHE A 79 -10.46 12.60 -0.34
N LEU A 80 -9.34 12.73 -1.07
CA LEU A 80 -8.04 13.14 -0.57
C LEU A 80 -7.63 14.54 -1.04
N GLY A 81 -8.57 15.34 -1.56
CA GLY A 81 -8.29 16.68 -2.08
C GLY A 81 -7.39 16.63 -3.31
N ASP A 82 -7.72 15.74 -4.26
CA ASP A 82 -6.98 15.51 -5.51
C ASP A 82 -5.51 15.12 -5.31
N ARG A 83 -5.21 14.46 -4.19
CA ARG A 83 -3.91 13.86 -3.92
C ARG A 83 -3.89 12.39 -4.31
N ARG A 84 -2.72 11.89 -4.67
CA ARG A 84 -2.52 10.47 -4.95
C ARG A 84 -2.44 9.68 -3.66
N PRO A 85 -3.25 8.62 -3.46
CA PRO A 85 -3.19 7.79 -2.27
C PRO A 85 -1.78 7.22 -1.99
N ILE A 86 -1.02 6.88 -3.03
CA ILE A 86 0.34 6.35 -2.86
C ILE A 86 1.29 7.34 -2.17
N ASP A 87 1.11 8.65 -2.38
CA ASP A 87 1.93 9.66 -1.72
C ASP A 87 1.59 9.79 -0.22
N LEU A 88 0.33 9.49 0.15
CA LEU A 88 -0.07 9.42 1.55
C LEU A 88 0.50 8.17 2.23
N ILE A 89 0.58 7.04 1.52
CA ILE A 89 1.22 5.82 2.03
C ILE A 89 2.71 6.11 2.32
N ARG A 90 3.41 6.75 1.39
CA ARG A 90 4.81 7.16 1.57
C ARG A 90 5.02 8.10 2.75
N ALA A 91 4.03 8.96 3.03
CA ALA A 91 4.03 9.91 4.13
C ALA A 91 3.48 9.35 5.45
N GLY A 92 3.02 8.09 5.50
CA GLY A 92 2.43 7.50 6.71
C GLY A 92 1.11 8.14 7.14
N ARG A 93 0.34 8.72 6.22
CA ARG A 93 -0.92 9.45 6.52
C ARG A 93 -2.11 8.49 6.61
N THR A 94 -2.05 7.59 7.59
CA THR A 94 -3.01 6.49 7.80
C THR A 94 -4.45 6.98 7.94
N GLU A 95 -4.70 7.99 8.78
CA GLU A 95 -6.08 8.45 9.07
C GLU A 95 -6.81 8.99 7.84
N GLU A 96 -6.12 9.74 6.99
CA GLU A 96 -6.68 10.25 5.72
C GLU A 96 -7.00 9.11 4.76
N LEU A 97 -6.08 8.16 4.59
CA LEU A 97 -6.29 7.00 3.73
C LEU A 97 -7.47 6.14 4.19
N MET A 98 -7.58 5.88 5.50
CA MET A 98 -8.68 5.10 6.04
C MET A 98 -10.02 5.82 5.91
N ARG A 99 -10.04 7.16 5.99
CA ARG A 99 -11.25 7.95 5.69
C ARG A 99 -11.63 7.83 4.21
N ALA A 100 -10.67 7.96 3.29
CA ALA A 100 -10.94 7.82 1.86
C ALA A 100 -11.46 6.42 1.50
N ILE A 101 -10.89 5.35 2.05
CA ILE A 101 -11.38 3.98 1.81
C ILE A 101 -12.81 3.80 2.31
N ARG A 102 -13.16 4.37 3.46
CA ARG A 102 -14.53 4.30 3.97
C ARG A 102 -15.49 5.07 3.08
N ALA A 103 -15.11 6.26 2.61
CA ALA A 103 -15.91 7.05 1.69
C ALA A 103 -16.11 6.32 0.35
N GLU A 104 -15.04 5.76 -0.22
CA GLU A 104 -15.09 4.96 -1.44
C GLU A 104 -16.04 3.77 -1.32
N ARG A 105 -15.97 3.03 -0.20
CA ARG A 105 -16.90 1.93 0.06
C ARG A 105 -18.35 2.42 0.12
N SER A 106 -18.61 3.52 0.80
CA SER A 106 -19.95 4.08 0.87
C SER A 106 -20.48 4.52 -0.49
N ASP A 107 -19.62 5.06 -1.35
CA ASP A 107 -19.98 5.50 -2.72
C ASP A 107 -20.26 4.32 -3.66
N VAL A 108 -19.43 3.27 -3.63
CA VAL A 108 -19.61 2.06 -4.45
C VAL A 108 -20.90 1.29 -4.13
N PHE A 109 -21.42 1.42 -2.90
CA PHE A 109 -22.66 0.74 -2.46
C PHE A 109 -23.89 1.67 -2.41
N ALA A 110 -23.77 2.94 -2.81
CA ALA A 110 -24.88 3.90 -2.86
C ALA A 110 -25.65 3.80 -4.18
#